data_AF-A0AAW0RK50-F1
#
_entry.id   AF-A0AAW0RK50-F1
#
_cell.length_a   1.000
_cell.length_b   1.000
_cell.length_c   1.000
_cell.angle_alpha   90.00
_cell.angle_beta   90.00
_cell.angle_gamma   90.00
#
_symmetry.space_group_name_H-M   'P 1'
#
loop_
_entity.id
_entity.type
_entity.pdbx_description
1 polymer ?
#
loop_
_entity_poly.entity_id
_entity_poly.type
_entity_poly.pdbx_seq_one_letter_code
_entity_poly.pdbx_strand_id
1 'polypeptide(L)' 'GEHGVGLVKRDYLEHELGVTTVDTMRQIKKALDPLCLLNTDKVVRMQKAGKGDEVQEW' A
#
# COMPACT_ATOMS: atom_id res chain seq x y z
N GLY A 1 14.75 -6.66 -0.37
CA GLY A 1 15.47 -6.82 0.92
C GLY A 1 14.50 -7.21 2.01
N GLU A 2 14.97 -7.83 3.08
CA GLU A 2 14.13 -8.56 4.06
C GLU A 2 13.43 -7.70 5.13
N HIS A 3 13.72 -6.40 5.17
CA HIS A 3 13.23 -5.48 6.20
C HIS A 3 11.73 -5.17 6.15
N GLY A 4 11.02 -5.67 5.13
CA GLY A 4 9.61 -5.39 4.91
C GLY A 4 9.33 -4.00 4.32
N VAL A 5 8.05 -3.65 4.31
CA VAL A 5 7.52 -2.47 3.60
C VAL A 5 7.46 -1.26 4.54
N GLY A 6 6.54 -1.29 5.52
CA GLY A 6 6.31 -0.18 6.44
C GLY A 6 5.99 1.14 5.72
N LEU A 7 5.91 2.22 6.51
CA LEU A 7 5.53 3.54 6.00
C LEU A 7 6.44 4.03 4.87
N VAL A 8 7.73 3.69 4.94
CA VAL A 8 8.75 4.21 4.03
C VAL A 8 8.63 3.60 2.64
N LYS A 9 8.31 2.30 2.53
CA LYS A 9 8.35 1.60 1.23
C LYS A 9 6.99 1.29 0.63
N ARG A 10 5.89 1.58 1.34
CA ARG A 10 4.53 1.24 0.87
C ARG A 10 4.20 1.83 -0.50
N ASP A 11 4.68 3.04 -0.77
CA ASP A 11 4.34 3.76 -2.01
C ASP A 11 5.17 3.24 -3.21
N TYR A 12 6.21 2.43 -2.96
CA TYR A 12 6.98 1.75 -4.01
C TYR A 12 6.36 0.41 -4.43
N LEU A 13 5.39 -0.12 -3.67
CA LEU A 13 4.82 -1.45 -3.95
C LEU A 13 4.12 -1.53 -5.30
N GLU A 14 3.45 -0.46 -5.74
CA GLU A 14 2.79 -0.44 -7.05
C GLU A 14 3.80 -0.50 -8.19
N HIS A 15 4.99 0.10 -8.02
CA HIS A 15 6.08 0.00 -8.99
C HIS A 15 6.67 -1.41 -9.04
N GLU A 16 6.87 -2.04 -7.89
CA GLU A 16 7.52 -3.37 -7.79
C GLU A 16 6.58 -4.53 -8.18
N LEU A 17 5.31 -4.46 -7.78
CA LEU A 17 4.35 -5.57 -7.87
C LEU A 17 3.19 -5.30 -8.83
N GLY A 18 3.02 -4.05 -9.27
CA GLY A 18 1.92 -3.62 -10.11
C GLY A 18 0.64 -3.30 -9.33
N VAL A 19 -0.17 -2.41 -9.90
CA VAL A 19 -1.44 -1.92 -9.32
C VAL A 19 -2.39 -3.05 -8.98
N THR A 20 -2.58 -4.04 -9.87
CA THR A 20 -3.51 -5.17 -9.66
C THR A 20 -3.15 -6.00 -8.43
N THR A 21 -1.86 -6.23 -8.20
CA THR A 21 -1.37 -6.99 -7.04
C THR A 21 -1.63 -6.20 -5.76
N VAL A 22 -1.32 -4.90 -5.75
CA VAL A 22 -1.55 -4.04 -4.58
C VAL A 22 -3.05 -3.87 -4.31
N ASP A 23 -3.90 -3.81 -5.33
CA ASP A 23 -5.36 -3.81 -5.19
C ASP A 23 -5.88 -5.10 -4.56
N THR A 24 -5.27 -6.24 -4.89
CA THR A 24 -5.60 -7.52 -4.24
C THR A 24 -5.22 -7.49 -2.76
N MET A 25 -4.06 -6.92 -2.41
CA MET A 25 -3.66 -6.74 -1.01
C MET A 25 -4.64 -5.84 -0.24
N ARG A 26 -5.13 -4.76 -0.87
CA ARG A 26 -6.18 -3.88 -0.29
C ARG A 26 -7.48 -4.64 -0.03
N GLN A 27 -7.89 -5.52 -0.95
CA GLN A 27 -9.09 -6.35 -0.76
C GLN A 27 -8.92 -7.33 0.40
N ILE A 28 -7.78 -8.01 0.50
CA ILE A 28 -7.46 -8.89 1.64
C ILE A 28 -7.49 -8.09 2.95
N LYS A 29 -6.86 -6.91 2.98
CA LYS A 29 -6.86 -6.03 4.14
C LYS A 29 -8.28 -5.63 4.56
N LYS A 30 -9.12 -5.25 3.60
CA LYS A 30 -10.52 -4.89 3.86
C LYS A 30 -11.37 -6.07 4.35
N ALA A 31 -11.09 -7.28 3.86
CA ALA A 31 -11.80 -8.48 4.30
C ALA A 31 -11.48 -8.85 5.76
N LEU A 32 -10.22 -8.69 6.18
CA LEU A 32 -9.75 -9.07 7.51
C LEU A 32 -9.83 -7.93 8.55
N ASP A 33 -9.72 -6.69 8.11
CA ASP A 33 -9.73 -5.50 8.95
C ASP A 33 -10.53 -4.37 8.26
N PRO A 34 -11.87 -4.50 8.19
CA PRO A 34 -12.73 -3.57 7.46
C PRO A 34 -12.72 -2.16 8.04
N LEU A 35 -12.43 -2.02 9.34
CA LEU A 35 -12.30 -0.74 10.04
C LEU A 35 -10.88 -0.15 9.97
N CYS A 36 -9.94 -0.87 9.33
CA CYS A 36 -8.55 -0.47 9.16
C CYS A 36 -7.85 -0.10 10.48
N LEU A 37 -8.11 -0.84 11.56
CA LEU A 37 -7.56 -0.56 12.90
C LEU A 37 -6.12 -1.04 13.05
N LEU A 38 -5.72 -2.08 12.34
CA LEU A 38 -4.41 -2.71 12.52
C LEU A 38 -3.40 -2.10 11.56
N ASN A 39 -2.47 -1.28 12.08
CA ASN A 39 -1.37 -0.71 11.29
C ASN A 39 -1.87 0.01 10.02
N THR A 40 -2.84 0.91 10.22
CA THR A 40 -3.48 1.71 9.16
C THR A 40 -2.44 2.32 8.23
N ASP A 41 -2.65 2.08 6.94
CA ASP A 41 -1.81 2.54 5.83
C ASP A 41 -0.32 2.19 5.90
N LYS A 42 0.16 1.35 6.83
CA LYS A 42 1.60 1.08 6.94
C LYS A 42 2.15 0.23 5.80
N VAL A 43 1.38 -0.70 5.25
CA VAL A 43 1.87 -1.61 4.19
C VAL A 43 1.27 -1.26 2.83
N VAL A 44 -0.04 -1.04 2.79
CA VAL A 44 -0.75 -0.57 1.60
C VAL A 44 -1.62 0.60 2.00
N ARG A 45 -1.71 1.63 1.16
CA ARG A 45 -2.69 2.70 1.38
C ARG A 45 -4.09 2.19 1.04
N MET A 46 -5.04 2.39 1.94
CA MET A 46 -6.45 2.01 1.71
C MET A 46 -7.16 2.97 0.75
N GLN A 47 -6.68 4.21 0.69
CA GLN A 47 -7.06 5.19 -0.32
C GLN A 47 -5.85 5.50 -1.18
N LYS A 48 -6.06 5.67 -2.49
CA LYS A 48 -4.99 6.10 -3.39
C LYS A 48 -4.45 7.47 -2.95
N ALA A 49 -3.15 7.67 -3.11
CA ALA A 49 -2.52 8.95 -2.82
C ALA A 49 -3.17 10.05 -3.69
N GLY A 50 -3.29 11.26 -3.15
CA GLY A 50 -3.75 12.40 -3.93
C GLY A 50 -2.69 12.83 -4.96
N LYS A 51 -3.09 13.59 -5.98
CA LYS A 51 -2.14 14.20 -6.93
C LYS A 51 -1.11 15.03 -6.16
N GLY A 52 0.17 14.63 -6.23
CA GLY A 52 1.30 15.26 -5.54
C GLY A 52 1.90 14.44 -4.40
N ASP A 53 1.19 13.41 -3.91
CA ASP A 53 1.68 12.45 -2.90
C ASP A 53 2.20 11.15 -3.53
N GLU A 54 2.17 11.06 -4.85
CA GLU A 54 2.66 9.92 -5.63
C GLU A 54 4.20 9.94 -5.66
N VAL A 55 4.81 8.78 -5.45
CA VAL A 55 6.27 8.65 -5.61
C VAL A 55 6.59 8.90 -7.07
N GLN A 56 7.60 9.74 -7.31
CA GLN A 56 8.06 10.05 -8.66
C GLN A 56 8.44 8.76 -9.39
N GLU A 57 8.00 8.62 -10.64
CA GLU A 57 8.54 7.59 -11.53
C GLU A 57 10.05 7.80 -11.66
N TRP A 58 10.81 6.71 -11.54
CA TRP A 58 12.26 6.69 -11.69
C TRP A 58 12.65 6.03 -13.01
#